data_AF-V9DMP6-F1
#
_entry.id   AF-V9DMP6-F1
#
_cell.length_a   1.000
_cell.length_b   1.000
_cell.length_c   1.000
_cell.angle_alpha   90.00
_cell.angle_beta   90.00
_cell.angle_gamma   90.00
#
_symmetry.space_group_name_H-M   'P 1'
#
loop_
_entity.id
_entity.type
_entity.pdbx_description
1 polymer ?
#
loop_
_entity_poly.entity_id
_entity_poly.type
_entity_poly.pdbx_seq_one_letter_code
_entity_poly.pdbx_strand_id
1 'polypeptide(L)'
;MEDASITSLKADFIRTQVRQLDILLEPSTRWRDLLPAPADEGQLSDKTIADLVGKVNEKIRQHNRLIFSTQSQRHVAEQIESIHWNLVSGDLQRAEADTVVILRDAELTDSQVIRSLPQEYDNLYPHPDHEEQEGEAERYNRLREGLLELSRKRDALKRKSAQYQELKRLLEPLDEPHRNVQPNLVTRDGELSQELDRMRVLMARVTGRINGTSDSRVDGEALQEEALAPRTDQQKLARVIGSG
;
A
#
# COMPACT_ATOMS: atom_id res chain seq x y z
N MET A 1 17.15 -42.08 0.73
CA MET A 1 16.83 -41.76 -0.67
C MET A 1 16.54 -40.28 -0.64
N GLU A 2 17.49 -39.47 -1.08
CA GLU A 2 17.30 -38.02 -1.11
C GLU A 2 16.29 -37.71 -2.21
N ASP A 3 15.21 -37.00 -1.86
CA ASP A 3 14.20 -36.59 -2.83
C ASP A 3 14.87 -35.68 -3.86
N ALA A 4 15.05 -36.20 -5.07
CA ALA A 4 15.63 -35.45 -6.18
C ALA A 4 14.74 -34.24 -6.46
N SER A 5 15.32 -33.04 -6.50
CA SER A 5 14.57 -31.81 -6.75
C SER A 5 13.88 -31.87 -8.13
N ILE A 6 12.73 -31.20 -8.27
CA ILE A 6 11.96 -31.16 -9.53
C ILE A 6 12.85 -30.66 -10.69
N THR A 7 13.70 -29.67 -10.43
CA THR A 7 14.69 -29.18 -11.38
C THR A 7 15.67 -30.27 -11.82
N SER A 8 16.13 -31.11 -10.90
CA SER A 8 17.07 -32.19 -11.20
C SER A 8 16.44 -33.27 -12.07
N LEU A 9 15.18 -33.64 -11.81
CA LEU A 9 14.42 -34.57 -12.66
C LEU A 9 14.23 -34.03 -14.08
N LYS A 10 13.88 -32.75 -14.22
CA LYS A 10 13.75 -32.07 -15.52
C LYS A 10 15.09 -32.01 -16.25
N ALA A 11 16.17 -31.71 -15.55
CA ALA A 11 17.51 -31.69 -16.14
C ALA A 11 17.96 -33.09 -16.59
N ASP A 12 17.67 -34.14 -15.82
CA ASP A 12 17.97 -35.52 -16.17
C ASP A 12 17.15 -36.01 -17.37
N PHE A 13 15.88 -35.62 -17.46
CA PHE A 13 15.09 -35.85 -18.66
C PHE A 13 15.75 -35.19 -19.89
N ILE A 14 16.11 -33.91 -19.82
CA ILE A 14 16.77 -33.21 -20.93
C ILE A 14 18.08 -33.91 -21.31
N ARG A 15 18.89 -34.34 -20.34
CA ARG A 15 20.13 -35.11 -20.58
C ARG A 15 19.87 -36.40 -21.33
N THR A 16 18.81 -37.13 -20.97
CA THR A 16 18.46 -38.37 -21.67
C THR A 16 18.06 -38.12 -23.11
N GLN A 17 17.31 -37.03 -23.38
CA GLN A 17 16.93 -36.63 -24.73
C GLN A 17 18.14 -36.19 -25.57
N VAL A 18 19.04 -35.38 -24.99
CA VAL A 18 20.28 -34.96 -25.67
C VAL A 18 21.17 -36.17 -26.00
N ARG A 19 21.25 -37.16 -25.10
CA ARG A 19 21.99 -38.41 -25.38
C ARG A 19 21.41 -39.17 -26.58
N GLN A 20 20.09 -39.11 -26.80
CA GLN A 20 19.47 -39.72 -28.00
C GLN A 20 19.80 -38.93 -29.27
N LEU A 21 19.99 -37.61 -29.18
CA LEU A 21 20.43 -36.77 -30.30
C LEU A 21 21.93 -36.90 -30.60
N ASP A 22 22.72 -37.34 -29.62
CA ASP A 22 24.14 -37.66 -29.77
C ASP A 22 24.41 -39.04 -30.41
N ILE A 23 23.37 -39.78 -30.80
CA ILE A 23 23.52 -41.06 -31.50
C ILE A 23 24.23 -40.81 -32.83
N LEU A 24 25.40 -41.45 -32.98
CA LEU A 24 26.25 -41.29 -34.14
C LEU A 24 25.58 -41.86 -35.38
N LEU A 25 25.75 -41.16 -36.51
CA LEU A 25 25.29 -41.65 -37.80
C LEU A 25 26.19 -42.80 -38.24
N GLU A 26 25.59 -43.96 -38.49
CA GLU A 26 26.28 -45.07 -39.15
C GLU A 26 26.26 -44.88 -40.67
N PRO A 27 27.33 -45.29 -41.38
CA PRO A 27 27.35 -45.24 -42.83
C PRO A 27 26.31 -46.21 -43.38
N SER A 28 25.14 -45.69 -43.77
CA SER A 28 24.11 -46.50 -44.44
C SER A 28 24.70 -47.14 -45.70
N THR A 29 24.40 -48.40 -46.02
CA THR A 29 24.89 -49.04 -47.26
C THR A 29 24.02 -48.73 -48.48
N ARG A 30 22.88 -48.05 -48.27
CA ARG A 30 21.88 -47.69 -49.29
C ARG A 30 22.38 -46.71 -50.35
N TRP A 31 23.48 -46.00 -50.11
CA TRP A 31 24.06 -45.10 -51.12
C TRP A 31 24.63 -45.87 -52.31
N ARG A 32 24.97 -47.16 -52.15
CA ARG A 32 25.48 -48.01 -53.22
C ARG A 32 24.43 -48.28 -54.29
N ASP A 33 23.16 -48.39 -53.89
CA ASP A 33 22.03 -48.64 -54.79
C ASP A 33 21.58 -47.37 -55.53
N LEU A 34 22.00 -46.20 -55.05
CA LEU A 34 21.67 -44.88 -55.62
C LEU A 34 22.71 -44.39 -56.64
N LEU A 35 23.87 -45.07 -56.74
CA LEU A 35 24.91 -44.75 -57.71
C LEU A 35 24.65 -45.47 -59.04
N PRO A 36 24.65 -44.77 -60.18
CA PRO A 36 24.64 -45.40 -61.49
C PRO A 36 25.86 -46.32 -61.68
N ALA A 37 25.68 -47.44 -62.40
CA ALA A 37 26.72 -48.43 -62.72
C ALA A 37 27.98 -47.79 -63.38
N PRO A 38 29.15 -48.44 -63.29
CA PRO A 38 30.44 -47.76 -63.13
C PRO A 38 30.91 -47.08 -64.43
N ALA A 39 31.20 -45.78 -64.33
CA ALA A 39 32.08 -45.09 -65.27
C ALA A 39 33.47 -44.94 -64.61
N ASP A 40 34.50 -45.33 -65.36
CA ASP A 40 35.84 -45.74 -64.94
C ASP A 40 36.74 -44.73 -64.18
N GLU A 41 36.27 -43.54 -63.77
CA GLU A 41 37.21 -42.51 -63.26
C GLU A 41 36.78 -41.73 -62.00
N GLY A 42 35.76 -42.16 -61.26
CA GLY A 42 35.27 -41.36 -60.12
C GLY A 42 34.49 -42.08 -59.04
N GLN A 43 34.80 -43.34 -58.74
CA GLN A 43 34.09 -44.07 -57.69
C GLN A 43 34.35 -43.43 -56.32
N LEU A 44 33.28 -42.94 -55.67
CA LEU A 44 33.31 -42.59 -54.25
C LEU A 44 33.66 -43.85 -53.46
N SER A 45 34.89 -43.90 -52.97
CA SER A 45 35.35 -45.05 -52.20
C SER A 45 34.60 -45.14 -50.87
N ASP A 46 34.33 -46.37 -50.42
CA ASP A 46 33.75 -46.64 -49.09
C ASP A 46 34.57 -45.96 -47.97
N LYS A 47 35.89 -45.84 -48.19
CA LYS A 47 36.83 -45.10 -47.32
C LYS A 47 36.54 -43.60 -47.27
N THR A 48 36.30 -42.95 -48.41
CA THR A 48 35.95 -41.52 -48.45
C THR A 48 34.61 -41.22 -47.79
N ILE A 49 33.64 -42.13 -47.91
CA ILE A 49 32.33 -42.00 -47.27
C ILE A 49 32.44 -42.23 -45.76
N ALA A 50 33.21 -43.23 -45.32
CA ALA A 50 33.50 -43.45 -43.91
C ALA A 50 34.22 -42.23 -43.28
N ASP A 51 35.19 -41.64 -43.98
CA ASP A 51 35.88 -40.42 -43.51
C ASP A 51 34.94 -39.20 -43.47
N LEU A 52 34.05 -39.05 -44.45
CA LEU A 52 33.07 -37.96 -44.48
C LEU A 52 32.03 -38.11 -43.37
N VAL A 53 31.51 -39.32 -43.13
CA VAL A 53 30.63 -39.64 -42.00
C VAL A 53 31.36 -39.40 -40.67
N GLY A 54 32.64 -39.77 -40.58
CA GLY A 54 33.50 -39.47 -39.44
C GLY A 54 33.60 -37.98 -39.14
N LYS A 55 33.89 -37.16 -40.16
CA LYS A 55 33.96 -35.69 -40.06
C LYS A 55 32.62 -35.06 -39.67
N VAL A 56 31.51 -35.55 -40.22
CA VAL A 56 30.17 -35.09 -39.87
C VAL A 56 29.84 -35.44 -38.42
N ASN A 57 30.12 -36.67 -37.99
CA ASN A 57 29.95 -37.11 -36.61
C ASN A 57 30.83 -36.30 -35.62
N GLU A 58 32.02 -35.88 -36.04
CA GLU A 58 32.87 -35.00 -35.24
C GLU A 58 32.27 -33.59 -35.13
N LYS A 59 31.76 -33.03 -36.24
CA LYS A 59 31.06 -31.74 -36.24
C LYS A 59 29.79 -31.75 -35.39
N ILE A 60 29.01 -32.83 -35.43
CA ILE A 60 27.83 -33.03 -34.59
C ILE A 60 28.24 -33.05 -33.10
N ARG A 61 29.28 -33.81 -32.74
CA ARG A 61 29.81 -33.80 -31.36
C ARG A 61 30.30 -32.43 -30.90
N GLN A 62 31.01 -31.71 -31.76
CA GLN A 62 31.47 -30.35 -31.47
C GLN A 62 30.28 -29.42 -31.20
N HIS A 63 29.24 -29.48 -32.05
CA HIS A 63 28.04 -28.67 -31.92
C HIS A 63 27.23 -29.03 -30.65
N ASN A 64 26.97 -30.31 -30.43
CA ASN A 64 26.21 -30.78 -29.27
C ASN A 64 26.90 -30.43 -27.95
N ARG A 65 28.23 -30.48 -27.90
CA ARG A 65 28.99 -30.05 -26.70
C ARG A 65 28.89 -28.54 -26.43
N LEU A 66 28.83 -27.73 -27.49
CA LEU A 66 28.71 -26.27 -27.36
C LEU A 66 27.30 -25.83 -26.96
N ILE A 67 26.27 -26.42 -27.57
CA ILE A 67 24.87 -26.02 -27.35
C ILE A 67 24.30 -26.69 -26.10
N PHE A 68 24.46 -28.00 -25.98
CA PHE A 68 23.89 -28.79 -24.89
C PHE A 68 24.89 -28.98 -23.74
N SER A 69 25.50 -27.88 -23.30
CA SER A 69 26.32 -27.92 -22.08
C SER A 69 25.48 -28.33 -20.87
N THR A 70 26.10 -28.94 -19.86
CA THR A 70 25.40 -29.35 -18.63
C THR A 70 24.76 -28.15 -17.91
N GLN A 71 25.40 -26.98 -17.98
CA GLN A 71 24.88 -25.74 -17.44
C GLN A 71 23.66 -25.23 -18.24
N SER A 72 23.73 -25.29 -19.58
CA SER A 72 22.60 -24.92 -20.45
C SER A 72 21.38 -25.80 -20.20
N GLN A 73 21.58 -27.11 -20.07
CA GLN A 73 20.50 -28.07 -19.78
C GLN A 73 19.85 -27.79 -18.42
N ARG A 74 20.64 -27.48 -17.39
CA ARG A 74 20.14 -27.09 -16.07
C ARG A 74 19.36 -25.77 -16.13
N HIS A 75 19.89 -24.76 -16.82
CA HIS A 75 19.23 -23.46 -16.97
C HIS A 75 17.89 -23.57 -17.72
N VAL A 76 17.80 -24.43 -18.73
CA VAL A 76 16.51 -24.71 -19.41
C VAL A 76 15.54 -25.42 -18.47
N ALA A 77 16.00 -26.37 -17.66
CA ALA A 77 15.14 -27.01 -16.65
C ALA A 77 14.59 -26.00 -15.63
N GLU A 78 15.42 -25.09 -15.15
CA GLU A 78 15.04 -23.99 -14.25
C GLU A 78 14.02 -23.04 -14.90
N GLN A 79 14.19 -22.70 -16.19
CA GLN A 79 13.22 -21.90 -16.93
C GLN A 79 11.88 -22.60 -17.13
N ILE A 80 11.87 -23.89 -17.47
CA ILE A 80 10.62 -24.67 -17.60
C ILE A 80 9.90 -24.72 -16.25
N GLU A 81 10.66 -24.84 -15.15
CA GLU A 81 10.11 -24.78 -13.82
C GLU A 81 9.54 -23.40 -13.46
N SER A 82 10.26 -22.31 -13.73
CA SER A 82 9.73 -20.96 -13.47
C SER A 82 8.48 -20.67 -14.29
N ILE A 83 8.45 -21.05 -15.57
CA ILE A 83 7.27 -20.90 -16.44
C ILE A 83 6.09 -21.72 -15.90
N HIS A 84 6.34 -22.96 -15.47
CA HIS A 84 5.29 -23.80 -14.89
C HIS A 84 4.74 -23.19 -13.59
N TRP A 85 5.62 -22.72 -12.70
CA TRP A 85 5.19 -22.03 -11.48
C TRP A 85 4.42 -20.75 -11.79
N ASN A 86 4.82 -19.99 -12.81
CA ASN A 86 4.12 -18.78 -13.24
C ASN A 86 2.75 -19.10 -13.84
N LEU A 87 2.64 -20.17 -14.64
CA LEU A 87 1.38 -20.62 -15.20
C LEU A 87 0.44 -21.10 -14.10
N VAL A 88 0.91 -21.98 -13.21
CA VAL A 88 0.11 -22.48 -12.09
C VAL A 88 -0.30 -21.33 -11.15
N SER A 89 0.61 -20.42 -10.82
CA SER A 89 0.28 -19.26 -9.99
C SER A 89 -0.69 -18.32 -10.71
N GLY A 90 -0.54 -18.13 -12.01
CA GLY A 90 -1.45 -17.31 -12.82
C GLY A 90 -2.83 -17.94 -12.98
N ASP A 91 -2.91 -19.25 -13.17
CA ASP A 91 -4.16 -20.01 -13.25
C ASP A 91 -4.85 -20.05 -11.88
N LEU A 92 -4.10 -20.19 -10.78
CA LEU A 92 -4.64 -20.06 -9.43
C LEU A 92 -5.15 -18.64 -9.18
N GLN A 93 -4.39 -17.60 -9.54
CA GLN A 93 -4.84 -16.21 -9.39
C GLN A 93 -6.08 -15.90 -10.24
N ARG A 94 -6.16 -16.45 -11.46
CA ARG A 94 -7.29 -16.26 -12.35
C ARG A 94 -8.51 -17.04 -11.87
N ALA A 95 -8.33 -18.28 -11.42
CA ALA A 95 -9.38 -19.08 -10.81
C ALA A 95 -9.87 -18.44 -9.50
N GLU A 96 -8.97 -17.92 -8.65
CA GLU A 96 -9.34 -17.20 -7.42
C GLU A 96 -10.08 -15.89 -7.73
N ALA A 97 -9.66 -15.13 -8.75
CA ALA A 97 -10.36 -13.92 -9.17
C ALA A 97 -11.76 -14.21 -9.77
N ASP A 98 -11.91 -15.33 -10.48
CA ASP A 98 -13.21 -15.76 -11.03
C ASP A 98 -14.11 -16.42 -9.96
N THR A 99 -13.56 -16.90 -8.83
CA THR A 99 -14.31 -17.64 -7.80
C THR A 99 -14.52 -16.89 -6.49
N VAL A 100 -13.72 -15.88 -6.16
CA VAL A 100 -13.82 -15.17 -4.88
C VAL A 100 -13.68 -13.67 -5.09
N VAL A 101 -14.72 -12.91 -4.71
CA VAL A 101 -14.74 -11.43 -4.82
C VAL A 101 -13.68 -10.74 -3.95
N ILE A 102 -13.18 -11.46 -2.93
CA ILE A 102 -12.14 -10.99 -2.02
C ILE A 102 -10.85 -11.75 -2.31
N LEU A 103 -9.82 -11.03 -2.75
CA LEU A 103 -8.48 -11.58 -2.90
C LEU A 103 -8.00 -12.15 -1.54
N ARG A 104 -7.32 -13.31 -1.57
CA ARG A 104 -6.79 -13.95 -0.37
C ARG A 104 -5.82 -13.06 0.43
N ASP A 105 -5.19 -12.11 -0.25
CA ASP A 105 -4.26 -11.13 0.31
C ASP A 105 -4.95 -9.84 0.78
N ALA A 106 -6.27 -9.75 0.73
CA ALA A 106 -7.00 -8.57 1.17
C ALA A 106 -6.84 -8.37 2.68
N GLU A 107 -6.23 -7.24 3.07
CA GLU A 107 -6.04 -6.93 4.48
C GLU A 107 -7.37 -6.51 5.11
N LEU A 108 -7.97 -7.44 5.88
CA LEU A 108 -9.22 -7.21 6.63
C LEU A 108 -9.07 -6.25 7.82
N THR A 109 -7.89 -5.64 7.98
CA THR A 109 -7.68 -4.52 8.90
C THR A 109 -8.20 -3.23 8.26
N ASP A 110 -8.17 -3.04 6.95
CA ASP A 110 -8.46 -1.74 6.38
C ASP A 110 -9.95 -1.38 6.39
N SER A 111 -10.29 -0.18 6.89
CA SER A 111 -11.69 0.28 6.96
C SER A 111 -12.34 0.37 5.58
N GLN A 112 -11.58 0.49 4.49
CA GLN A 112 -12.11 0.52 3.13
C GLN A 112 -12.42 -0.91 2.63
N VAL A 113 -11.52 -1.86 2.85
CA VAL A 113 -11.70 -3.28 2.49
C VAL A 113 -12.87 -3.90 3.25
N ILE A 114 -13.00 -3.60 4.55
CA ILE A 114 -14.13 -4.05 5.36
C ILE A 114 -15.47 -3.49 4.84
N ARG A 115 -15.47 -2.28 4.27
CA ARG A 115 -16.68 -1.66 3.70
C ARG A 115 -17.04 -2.22 2.33
N SER A 116 -16.06 -2.67 1.55
CA SER A 116 -16.31 -3.33 0.26
C SER A 116 -16.73 -4.79 0.39
N LEU A 117 -16.81 -5.34 1.61
CA LEU A 117 -17.31 -6.70 1.83
C LEU A 117 -18.78 -6.81 1.37
N PRO A 118 -19.12 -7.84 0.56
CA PRO A 118 -20.48 -8.09 0.11
C PRO A 118 -21.49 -8.20 1.26
N GLN A 119 -22.75 -7.86 0.97
CA GLN A 119 -23.79 -7.93 2.00
C GLN A 119 -24.32 -9.34 2.23
N GLU A 120 -24.33 -10.13 1.18
CA GLU A 120 -24.84 -11.49 1.14
C GLU A 120 -23.68 -12.44 0.88
N TYR A 121 -23.80 -13.67 1.38
CA TYR A 121 -22.79 -14.71 1.25
C TYR A 121 -22.58 -15.12 -0.21
N ASP A 122 -23.67 -15.20 -0.97
CA ASP A 122 -23.70 -15.67 -2.35
C ASP A 122 -22.89 -14.75 -3.28
N ASN A 123 -22.81 -13.46 -2.92
CA ASN A 123 -22.00 -12.47 -3.64
C ASN A 123 -20.50 -12.59 -3.36
N LEU A 124 -20.05 -13.48 -2.46
CA LEU A 124 -18.62 -13.81 -2.28
C LEU A 124 -18.14 -14.77 -3.36
N TYR A 125 -19.03 -15.64 -3.85
CA TYR A 125 -18.74 -16.70 -4.80
C TYR A 125 -19.50 -16.45 -6.11
N PRO A 126 -18.88 -15.84 -7.13
CA PRO A 126 -19.53 -15.58 -8.41
C PRO A 126 -19.89 -16.85 -9.20
N HIS A 127 -19.38 -18.01 -8.77
CA HIS A 127 -19.51 -19.27 -9.50
C HIS A 127 -20.74 -20.07 -9.04
N PRO A 128 -21.59 -20.53 -9.97
CA PRO A 128 -22.86 -21.20 -9.66
C PRO A 128 -22.69 -22.61 -9.06
N ASP A 129 -21.48 -23.16 -9.05
CA ASP A 129 -21.19 -24.49 -8.52
C ASP A 129 -20.82 -24.49 -7.01
N HIS A 130 -20.84 -23.33 -6.34
CA HIS A 130 -20.61 -23.27 -4.90
C HIS A 130 -21.86 -23.77 -4.16
N GLU A 131 -21.82 -25.02 -3.69
CA GLU A 131 -22.85 -25.53 -2.79
C GLU A 131 -22.74 -24.83 -1.43
N GLU A 132 -23.74 -24.03 -1.09
CA GLU A 132 -23.86 -23.46 0.25
C GLU A 132 -23.95 -24.58 1.29
N GLN A 133 -22.94 -24.67 2.15
CA GLN A 133 -23.03 -25.53 3.31
C GLN A 133 -23.98 -24.88 4.32
N GLU A 134 -24.93 -25.66 4.85
CA GLU A 134 -25.96 -25.17 5.78
C GLU A 134 -25.34 -24.37 6.95
N GLY A 135 -25.75 -23.10 7.09
CA GLY A 135 -25.34 -22.22 8.19
C GLY A 135 -24.09 -21.36 7.94
N GLU A 136 -23.41 -21.48 6.79
CA GLU A 136 -22.27 -20.62 6.46
C GLU A 136 -22.67 -19.17 6.20
N ALA A 137 -23.81 -18.94 5.54
CA ALA A 137 -24.34 -17.61 5.29
C ALA A 137 -24.63 -16.86 6.60
N GLU A 138 -25.25 -17.53 7.58
CA GLU A 138 -25.50 -16.95 8.91
C GLU A 138 -24.22 -16.67 9.68
N ARG A 139 -23.22 -17.56 9.56
CA ARG A 139 -21.91 -17.39 10.18
C ARG A 139 -21.17 -16.20 9.57
N TYR A 140 -21.20 -16.06 8.25
CA TYR A 140 -20.63 -14.94 7.53
C TYR A 140 -21.25 -13.62 7.98
N ASN A 141 -22.58 -13.54 7.99
CA ASN A 141 -23.29 -12.32 8.38
C ASN A 141 -22.94 -11.89 9.81
N ARG A 142 -22.93 -12.83 10.77
CA ARG A 142 -22.51 -12.56 12.15
C ARG A 142 -21.07 -12.04 12.25
N LEU A 143 -20.13 -12.65 11.53
CA LEU A 143 -18.73 -12.24 11.54
C LEU A 143 -18.54 -10.88 10.87
N ARG A 144 -19.24 -10.62 9.76
CA ARG A 144 -19.23 -9.34 9.04
C ARG A 144 -19.75 -8.21 9.92
N GLU A 145 -20.86 -8.41 10.60
CA GLU A 145 -21.40 -7.44 11.57
C GLU A 145 -20.40 -7.16 12.68
N GLY A 146 -19.79 -8.21 13.26
CA GLY A 146 -18.74 -8.07 14.27
C GLY A 146 -17.53 -7.26 13.77
N LEU A 147 -17.06 -7.51 12.54
CA LEU A 147 -15.97 -6.76 11.91
C LEU A 147 -16.34 -5.29 11.67
N LEU A 148 -17.57 -5.01 11.26
CA LEU A 148 -18.06 -3.64 11.09
C LEU A 148 -18.15 -2.89 12.42
N GLU A 149 -18.58 -3.56 13.49
CA GLU A 149 -18.60 -2.95 14.83
C GLU A 149 -17.19 -2.67 15.36
N LEU A 150 -16.28 -3.63 15.24
CA LEU A 150 -14.89 -3.49 15.69
C LEU A 150 -14.15 -2.41 14.91
N SER A 151 -14.34 -2.34 13.59
CA SER A 151 -13.75 -1.28 12.76
C SER A 151 -14.27 0.10 13.13
N ARG A 152 -15.58 0.25 13.41
CA ARG A 152 -16.16 1.50 13.93
C ARG A 152 -15.56 1.90 15.28
N LYS A 153 -15.43 0.96 16.22
CA LYS A 153 -14.83 1.20 17.54
C LYS A 153 -13.37 1.65 17.40
N ARG A 154 -12.59 0.97 16.55
CA ARG A 154 -11.22 1.36 16.25
C ARG A 154 -11.13 2.75 15.66
N ASP A 155 -11.95 3.08 14.67
CA ASP A 155 -11.90 4.39 14.01
C ASP A 155 -12.28 5.51 14.97
N ALA A 156 -13.23 5.27 15.89
CA ALA A 156 -13.55 6.20 16.97
C ALA A 156 -12.37 6.41 17.93
N LEU A 157 -11.66 5.35 18.31
CA LEU A 157 -10.45 5.44 19.15
C LEU A 157 -9.31 6.17 18.43
N LYS A 158 -9.09 5.89 17.14
CA LYS A 158 -8.11 6.61 16.32
C LYS A 158 -8.41 8.11 16.28
N ARG A 159 -9.68 8.51 16.11
CA ARG A 159 -10.09 9.93 16.16
C ARG A 159 -9.85 10.56 17.53
N LYS A 160 -10.19 9.86 18.63
CA LYS A 160 -9.91 10.36 19.98
C LYS A 160 -8.41 10.53 20.21
N SER A 161 -7.60 9.56 19.80
CA SER A 161 -6.14 9.66 19.87
C SER A 161 -5.61 10.86 19.08
N ALA A 162 -6.09 11.06 17.85
CA ALA A 162 -5.71 12.19 17.03
C ALA A 162 -6.10 13.53 17.68
N GLN A 163 -7.30 13.61 18.27
CA GLN A 163 -7.75 14.79 19.03
C GLN A 163 -6.84 15.07 20.24
N TYR A 164 -6.48 14.05 21.01
CA TYR A 164 -5.58 14.22 22.16
C TYR A 164 -4.16 14.59 21.74
N GLN A 165 -3.66 14.06 20.62
CA GLN A 165 -2.38 14.45 20.05
C GLN A 165 -2.38 15.91 19.58
N GLU A 166 -3.46 16.34 18.93
CA GLU A 166 -3.60 17.74 18.52
C GLU A 166 -3.71 18.68 19.72
N LEU A 167 -4.49 18.29 20.75
CA LEU A 167 -4.54 19.04 22.00
C LEU A 167 -3.17 19.11 22.67
N LYS A 168 -2.43 17.98 22.69
CA LYS A 168 -1.06 17.96 23.21
C LYS A 168 -0.15 18.90 22.43
N ARG A 169 -0.25 18.94 21.10
CA ARG A 169 0.51 19.87 20.23
C ARG A 169 0.17 21.33 20.54
N LEU A 170 -1.09 21.65 20.85
CA LEU A 170 -1.51 23.00 21.26
C LEU A 170 -1.04 23.37 22.68
N LEU A 171 -0.86 22.38 23.55
CA LEU A 171 -0.37 22.57 24.92
C LEU A 171 1.16 22.53 25.02
N GLU A 172 1.88 22.00 24.04
CA GLU A 172 3.35 21.96 24.01
C GLU A 172 4.00 23.35 24.21
N PRO A 173 3.49 24.45 23.63
CA PRO A 173 4.01 25.79 23.94
C PRO A 173 3.74 26.25 25.38
N LEU A 174 2.78 25.65 26.08
CA LEU A 174 2.41 25.97 27.46
C LEU A 174 3.17 25.14 28.51
N ASP A 175 3.95 24.13 28.12
CA ASP A 175 4.78 23.34 29.04
C ASP A 175 5.89 24.20 29.69
N GLU A 176 6.39 25.21 28.97
CA GLU A 176 7.31 26.23 29.50
C GLU A 176 6.73 27.65 29.31
N PRO A 177 5.71 28.04 30.10
CA PRO A 177 4.97 29.28 29.88
C PRO A 177 5.85 30.52 30.08
N HIS A 178 6.93 30.40 30.85
CA HIS A 178 7.92 31.47 31.08
C HIS A 178 8.90 31.68 29.92
N ARG A 179 9.06 30.70 29.00
CA ARG A 179 9.99 30.77 27.86
C ARG A 179 9.28 30.93 26.52
N ASN A 180 8.10 30.32 26.36
CA ASN A 180 7.41 30.22 25.07
C ASN A 180 6.21 31.17 24.90
N VAL A 181 5.60 31.62 26.00
CA VAL A 181 4.46 32.55 25.98
C VAL A 181 4.89 33.90 26.54
N GLN A 182 4.44 34.99 25.93
CA GLN A 182 4.76 36.33 26.40
C GLN A 182 4.31 36.48 27.87
N PRO A 183 5.19 36.94 28.78
CA PRO A 183 4.92 36.99 30.21
C PRO A 183 3.71 37.88 30.58
N ASN A 184 3.33 38.79 29.67
CA ASN A 184 2.22 39.73 29.83
C ASN A 184 0.82 39.10 29.66
N LEU A 185 0.71 37.86 29.15
CA LEU A 185 -0.57 37.15 28.98
C LEU A 185 -0.93 36.26 30.18
N VAL A 186 0.04 35.92 31.02
CA VAL A 186 -0.08 34.85 32.03
C VAL A 186 -0.43 35.39 33.42
N THR A 187 -0.29 36.69 33.66
CA THR A 187 -0.45 37.25 35.02
C THR A 187 -1.62 38.23 35.10
N ARG A 188 -2.56 37.94 36.00
CA ARG A 188 -3.71 38.81 36.36
C ARG A 188 -3.26 40.21 36.83
N ASP A 189 -2.01 40.32 37.28
CA ASP A 189 -1.33 41.54 37.74
C ASP A 189 -0.09 41.88 36.89
N GLY A 190 -0.11 41.55 35.59
CA GLY A 190 1.01 41.76 34.67
C GLY A 190 1.32 43.23 34.39
N GLU A 191 2.49 43.49 33.78
CA GLU A 191 2.96 44.85 33.45
C GLU A 191 1.93 45.65 32.65
N LEU A 192 1.20 44.99 31.74
CA LEU A 192 0.10 45.59 30.97
C LEU A 192 -1.06 46.08 31.85
N SER A 193 -1.44 45.34 32.91
CA SER A 193 -2.50 45.78 33.83
C SER A 193 -2.06 47.01 34.61
N GLN A 194 -0.80 47.04 35.05
CA GLN A 194 -0.23 48.19 35.74
C GLN A 194 -0.14 49.42 34.83
N GLU A 195 0.16 49.22 33.55
CA GLU A 195 0.23 50.29 32.55
C GLU A 195 -1.17 50.80 32.17
N LEU A 196 -2.17 49.92 32.09
CA LEU A 196 -3.58 50.30 31.94
C LEU A 196 -4.09 51.11 33.15
N ASP A 197 -3.71 50.75 34.37
CA ASP A 197 -4.07 51.51 35.56
C ASP A 197 -3.38 52.88 35.60
N ARG A 198 -2.10 52.96 35.21
CA ARG A 198 -1.41 54.26 35.03
C ARG A 198 -2.10 55.11 33.95
N MET A 199 -2.52 54.50 32.84
CA MET A 199 -3.30 55.19 31.80
C MET A 199 -4.66 55.67 32.30
N ARG A 200 -5.37 54.91 33.16
CA ARG A 200 -6.63 55.39 33.77
C ARG A 200 -6.40 56.60 34.65
N VAL A 201 -5.34 56.60 35.45
CA VAL A 201 -4.98 57.75 36.30
C VAL A 201 -4.59 58.96 35.45
N LEU A 202 -3.81 58.77 34.39
CA LEU A 202 -3.45 59.83 33.45
C LEU A 202 -4.67 60.37 32.70
N MET A 203 -5.57 59.50 32.23
CA MET A 203 -6.84 59.88 31.61
C MET A 203 -7.71 60.70 32.57
N ALA A 204 -7.89 60.26 33.82
CA ALA A 204 -8.63 61.00 34.83
C ALA A 204 -8.02 62.38 35.12
N ARG A 205 -6.68 62.49 35.09
CA ARG A 205 -5.98 63.76 35.27
C ARG A 205 -6.08 64.67 34.05
N VAL A 206 -6.06 64.10 32.84
CA VAL A 206 -6.23 64.83 31.58
C VAL A 206 -7.67 65.32 31.43
N THR A 207 -8.67 64.50 31.75
CA THR A 207 -10.08 64.92 31.77
C THR A 207 -10.33 65.94 32.87
N GLY A 208 -9.77 65.76 34.06
CA GLY A 208 -9.85 66.75 35.14
C GLY A 208 -9.18 68.09 34.78
N ARG A 209 -8.06 68.06 34.05
CA ARG A 209 -7.39 69.28 33.57
C ARG A 209 -8.14 69.94 32.41
N ILE A 210 -8.68 69.16 31.48
CA ILE A 210 -9.55 69.66 30.39
C ILE A 210 -10.80 70.30 30.98
N ASN A 211 -11.44 69.65 31.96
CA ASN A 211 -12.61 70.18 32.64
C ASN A 211 -12.26 71.42 33.47
N GLY A 212 -11.11 71.44 34.18
CA GLY A 212 -10.64 72.61 34.90
C GLY A 212 -10.21 73.78 34.00
N THR A 213 -9.84 73.52 32.74
CA THR A 213 -9.62 74.58 31.73
C THR A 213 -10.91 75.07 31.09
N SER A 214 -11.97 74.25 31.05
CA SER A 214 -13.33 74.70 30.68
C SER A 214 -14.05 75.41 31.83
N ASP A 215 -13.66 75.19 33.09
CA ASP A 215 -14.27 75.78 34.29
C ASP A 215 -13.87 77.24 34.56
N SER A 216 -13.29 77.92 33.55
CA SER A 216 -13.19 79.39 33.55
C SER A 216 -14.36 80.07 32.84
N ARG A 217 -15.38 79.30 32.42
CA ARG A 217 -16.64 79.84 31.92
C ARG A 217 -17.80 78.92 32.30
N VAL A 218 -18.71 79.51 33.08
CA VAL A 218 -20.11 79.13 33.33
C VAL A 218 -20.37 78.38 34.64
N ASP A 219 -20.67 79.17 35.67
CA ASP A 219 -21.51 78.78 36.81
C ASP A 219 -22.89 78.29 36.35
N GLY A 220 -23.39 77.26 37.04
CA GLY A 220 -24.82 77.01 37.23
C GLY A 220 -25.43 75.94 36.33
N GLU A 221 -25.55 74.72 36.85
CA GLU A 221 -26.85 74.09 37.19
C GLU A 221 -26.66 72.64 37.65
N ALA A 222 -27.40 72.30 38.69
CA ALA A 222 -27.36 71.02 39.37
C ALA A 222 -28.33 70.01 38.73
N LEU A 223 -28.03 68.73 38.97
CA LEU A 223 -28.90 67.55 38.95
C LEU A 223 -29.11 66.85 37.59
N GLN A 224 -28.41 65.72 37.38
CA GLN A 224 -28.99 64.39 37.58
C GLN A 224 -27.93 63.31 37.32
N GLU A 225 -27.52 62.67 38.40
CA GLU A 225 -26.63 61.51 38.44
C GLU A 225 -27.53 60.26 38.40
N GLU A 226 -27.76 59.72 37.20
CA GLU A 226 -28.44 58.43 37.03
C GLU A 226 -27.38 57.31 37.14
N ALA A 227 -27.18 56.84 38.36
CA ALA A 227 -26.33 55.69 38.66
C ALA A 227 -26.90 54.42 37.99
N LEU A 228 -26.29 53.99 36.89
CA LEU A 228 -26.60 52.73 36.22
C LEU A 228 -26.19 51.54 37.10
N ALA A 229 -27.18 50.87 37.68
CA ALA A 229 -27.02 49.60 38.41
C ALA A 229 -26.36 48.50 37.54
N PRO A 230 -25.62 47.54 38.14
CA PRO A 230 -24.96 46.46 37.40
C PRO A 230 -25.99 45.53 36.74
N ARG A 231 -26.04 45.53 35.41
CA ARG A 231 -26.95 44.69 34.62
C ARG A 231 -26.53 43.22 34.67
N THR A 232 -27.44 42.35 35.09
CA THR A 232 -27.30 40.89 35.08
C THR A 232 -27.16 40.36 33.66
N ASP A 233 -26.35 39.33 33.45
CA ASP A 233 -25.93 38.85 32.12
C ASP A 233 -27.08 38.39 31.20
N GLN A 234 -28.23 38.04 31.77
CA GLN A 234 -29.45 37.73 31.00
C GLN A 234 -29.97 38.93 30.19
N GLN A 235 -29.80 40.16 30.69
CA GLN A 235 -30.23 41.37 29.99
C GLN A 235 -29.29 41.73 28.82
N LYS A 236 -28.03 41.29 28.88
CA LYS A 236 -27.06 41.47 27.78
C LYS A 236 -27.38 40.51 26.62
N LEU A 237 -27.72 39.25 26.94
CA LEU A 237 -28.10 38.24 25.95
C LEU A 237 -29.36 38.61 25.17
N ALA A 238 -30.37 39.17 25.84
CA ALA A 238 -31.61 39.60 25.19
C ALA A 238 -31.39 40.69 24.11
N ARG A 239 -30.41 41.58 24.32
CA ARG A 239 -30.08 42.63 23.34
C ARG A 239 -29.37 42.10 22.10
N VAL A 240 -28.58 41.03 22.24
CA VAL A 240 -27.84 40.42 21.13
C VAL A 240 -28.76 39.53 20.29
N ILE A 241 -29.73 38.85 20.91
CA ILE A 241 -30.70 38.00 20.21
C ILE A 241 -31.81 38.82 19.53
N GLY A 242 -32.15 40.00 20.06
CA GLY A 242 -33.13 40.92 19.46
C GLY A 242 -32.60 41.78 18.31
N SER A 243 -31.32 41.64 17.93
CA SER A 243 -30.73 42.28 16.75
C SER A 243 -30.33 41.19 15.73
N GLY A 244 -31.33 40.60 15.10
CA GLY A 244 -31.22 39.68 13.97
C GLY A 244 -32.34 39.95 12.98
#